data_AF-F0YRP2-F1
#
_entry.id   AF-F0YRP2-F1
#
_cell.length_a   1.000
_cell.length_b   1.000
_cell.length_c   1.000
_cell.angle_alpha   90.00
_cell.angle_beta   90.00
_cell.angle_gamma   90.00
#
_symmetry.space_group_name_H-M   'P 1'
#
loop_
_entity.id
_entity.type
_entity.pdbx_description
1 polymer ?
#
loop_
_entity_poly.entity_id
_entity_poly.type
_entity_poly.pdbx_seq_one_letter_code
_entity_poly.pdbx_strand_id
1 'polypeptide(L)' 'IPEERSPLSTRIVLKVKRKGDGSFDKFKARCVVRGFLAKIGLDFYATYSP' A
#
# COMPACT_ATOMS: atom_id res chain seq x y z
N ILE A 1 11.37 -9.03 12.42
CA ILE A 1 11.65 -9.18 10.97
C ILE A 1 12.72 -10.25 10.89
N PRO A 2 12.58 -11.32 10.07
CA PRO A 2 13.64 -12.33 9.94
C PRO A 2 14.98 -11.64 9.65
N GLU A 3 16.09 -12.09 10.25
CA GLU A 3 17.38 -11.38 10.22
C GLU A 3 17.90 -11.07 8.80
N GLU A 4 17.46 -11.84 7.80
CA GLU A 4 17.87 -11.69 6.40
C GLU A 4 16.95 -10.79 5.56
N ARG A 5 15.88 -10.24 6.14
CA ARG A 5 14.89 -9.45 5.40
C ARG A 5 14.95 -7.98 5.75
N SER A 6 15.19 -7.14 4.73
CA SER A 6 15.04 -5.70 4.82
C SER A 6 13.57 -5.32 4.56
N PRO A 7 12.91 -4.58 5.46
CA PRO A 7 11.52 -4.18 5.26
C PRO A 7 11.40 -3.16 4.12
N LEU A 8 10.42 -3.35 3.25
CA LEU A 8 10.11 -2.37 2.20
C LEU A 8 9.48 -1.13 2.83
N SER A 9 9.92 0.05 2.38
CA SER A 9 9.33 1.31 2.81
C SER A 9 7.88 1.43 2.35
N THR A 10 6.99 1.74 3.28
CA THR A 10 5.56 1.97 3.06
C THR A 10 5.20 3.45 3.19
N ARG A 11 4.16 3.89 2.48
CA ARG A 11 3.57 5.22 2.62
C ARG A 11 2.06 5.13 2.72
N ILE A 12 1.46 5.95 3.58
CA ILE A 12 0.02 6.14 3.62
C ILE A 12 -0.37 7.25 2.64
N VAL A 13 -1.29 6.93 1.73
CA VAL A 13 -1.89 7.88 0.78
C VAL A 13 -3.28 8.23 1.26
N LEU A 14 -3.45 9.46 1.72
CA LEU A 14 -4.74 10.02 2.15
C LEU A 14 -5.39 10.79 0.99
N LYS A 15 -6.69 10.58 0.77
CA LYS A 15 -7.47 11.29 -0.23
C LYS A 15 -8.89 11.53 0.27
N VAL A 16 -9.37 12.76 0.12
CA VAL A 16 -10.80 13.06 0.29
C VAL A 16 -11.55 12.66 -0.97
N LYS A 17 -12.59 11.86 -0.82
CA LYS A 17 -13.53 11.51 -1.89
C LYS A 17 -14.69 12.49 -1.86
N ARG A 18 -15.09 12.93 -3.04
CA ARG A 18 -16.26 13.77 -3.30
C ARG A 18 -17.18 13.03 -4.26
N LYS A 19 -18.48 13.28 -4.16
CA LYS A 19 -19.50 12.77 -5.07
C LYS A 19 -19.43 13.51 -6.41
N GLY A 20 -20.21 13.06 -7.40
CA GLY A 20 -20.23 13.67 -8.75
C GLY A 20 -20.68 15.12 -8.76
N ASP A 21 -21.49 15.52 -7.79
CA ASP A 21 -21.93 16.90 -7.52
C ASP A 21 -20.88 17.75 -6.76
N GLY A 22 -19.73 17.16 -6.41
CA GLY A 22 -18.67 17.82 -5.66
C GLY A 22 -18.86 17.83 -4.14
N SER A 23 -19.98 17.33 -3.62
CA SER A 23 -20.20 17.22 -2.17
C SER A 23 -19.27 16.20 -1.52
N PHE A 24 -19.02 16.33 -0.22
CA PHE A 24 -18.18 15.40 0.53
C PHE A 24 -18.79 13.98 0.51
N ASP A 25 -17.97 12.98 0.19
CA ASP A 25 -18.34 11.57 0.25
C ASP A 25 -17.71 10.92 1.50
N LYS A 26 -16.38 10.82 1.53
CA LYS A 26 -15.63 10.16 2.61
C LYS A 26 -14.15 10.47 2.60
N PHE A 27 -13.48 10.23 3.73
CA PHE A 27 -12.02 10.11 3.76
C PHE A 27 -11.60 8.71 3.31
N LYS A 28 -10.56 8.63 2.46
CA LYS A 28 -10.00 7.36 1.98
C LYS A 28 -8.51 7.32 2.31
N ALA A 29 -8.07 6.25 2.97
CA ALA A 29 -6.67 5.94 3.18
C ALA A 29 -6.26 4.69 2.38
N ARG A 30 -5.05 4.68 1.84
CA ARG A 30 -4.42 3.48 1.25
C ARG A 30 -3.03 3.34 1.84
N CYS A 31 -2.71 2.17 2.39
CA CYS A 31 -1.32 1.80 2.70
C CYS A 31 -0.70 1.26 1.42
N VAL A 32 0.37 1.89 0.94
CA VAL A 32 1.03 1.52 -0.32
C VAL A 32 2.49 1.23 -0.04
N VAL A 33 2.95 0.04 -0.43
CA VAL A 33 4.36 -0.32 -0.38
C VAL A 33 5.07 0.25 -1.61
N ARG A 34 6.35 0.60 -1.48
CA ARG A 34 7.20 0.94 -2.63
C ARG A 34 7.57 -0.32 -3.42
N GLY A 35 6.60 -0.84 -4.18
CA GLY A 35 6.75 -2.13 -4.89
C GLY A 35 7.89 -2.20 -5.90
N PHE A 36 8.40 -1.06 -6.41
CA PHE A 36 9.58 -1.03 -7.27
C PHE A 36 10.89 -1.42 -6.56
N LEU A 37 10.90 -1.43 -5.23
CA LEU A 37 12.01 -1.94 -4.41
C LEU A 37 11.89 -3.44 -4.13
N ALA A 38 10.75 -4.05 -4.45
CA ALA A 38 10.50 -5.46 -4.19
C ALA A 38 11.32 -6.34 -5.14
N LYS A 39 11.93 -7.40 -4.62
CA LYS A 39 12.72 -8.36 -5.41
C LYS A 39 11.94 -9.65 -5.62
N ILE A 40 11.84 -10.08 -6.89
CA ILE A 40 11.46 -11.47 -7.23
C ILE A 40 12.49 -12.40 -6.56
N GLY A 41 12.08 -13.53 -6.01
CA GLY A 41 12.92 -14.31 -5.07
C GLY A 41 12.60 -14.13 -3.57
N LEU A 42 12.20 -12.92 -3.15
CA LEU A 42 12.09 -12.60 -1.72
C LEU A 42 10.70 -12.10 -1.31
N ASP A 43 10.13 -11.16 -2.07
CA ASP A 43 8.94 -10.40 -1.64
C ASP A 43 7.62 -10.90 -2.27
N PHE A 44 7.68 -11.77 -3.28
CA PHE A 44 6.54 -12.16 -4.11
C PHE A 44 5.95 -13.55 -3.82
N TYR A 45 6.53 -14.34 -2.91
CA TYR A 45 6.16 -15.77 -2.74
C TYR A 45 4.91 -15.98 -1.90
N ALA A 46 4.47 -14.98 -1.16
CA ALA A 46 3.31 -15.07 -0.29
C ALA A 46 2.30 -13.99 -0.67
N THR A 47 1.69 -14.14 -1.84
CA THR A 47 0.49 -13.36 -2.18
C THR A 47 -0.66 -13.91 -1.36
N TYR A 48 -0.77 -13.52 -0.09
CA TYR A 48 -1.96 -13.81 0.71
C TYR A 48 -3.08 -12.90 0.22
N SER A 49 -4.07 -13.50 -0.43
CA SER A 49 -5.35 -12.82 -0.69
C SER A 49 -6.17 -12.84 0.61
N PRO A 50 -6.59 -11.67 1.13
CA PRO A 50 -7.53 -11.58 2.24
C PRO A 50 -8.96 -11.93 1.82
#